data_AF-A0A2V5P7A3-F1
#
_entry.id   AF-A0A2V5P7A3-F1
#
_cell.length_a   1.000
_cell.length_b   1.000
_cell.length_c   1.000
_cell.angle_alpha   90.00
_cell.angle_beta   90.00
_cell.angle_gamma   90.00
#
_symmetry.space_group_name_H-M   'P 1'
#
loop_
_entity.id
_entity.type
_entity.pdbx_description
1 polymer ?
#
loop_
_entity_poly.entity_id
_entity_poly.type
_entity_poly.pdbx_seq_one_letter_code
_entity_poly.pdbx_strand_id
1 'polypeptide(L)'
;ARGQSTFMVEMSETANILNNATARSLVILDEIGRGTSTFDGLSLAWSIVEHLHNQVGAKTLFATHYHELTELAGRLPRLKNFNVAVREWNDQVVFLHKIVEGGADKSYGIQVARLAGVPRPVIERAKVILRNLEESELTPEGTVRQQARHKAEREKLKQLTPPPQLQESTEANEGNEENRLFLALRFLRLLL
;
A
#
# COMPACT_ATOMS: atom_id res chain seq x y z
N ALA A 1 -14.51 12.75 18.75
CA ALA A 1 -15.22 11.74 17.93
C ALA A 1 -15.72 10.60 18.82
N ARG A 2 -16.66 9.75 18.36
CA ARG A 2 -17.06 8.53 19.09
C ARG A 2 -16.09 7.39 18.79
N GLY A 3 -15.88 6.50 19.75
CA GLY A 3 -14.84 5.45 19.71
C GLY A 3 -15.13 4.26 18.80
N GLN A 4 -15.23 4.48 17.50
CA GLN A 4 -15.13 3.42 16.48
C GLN A 4 -13.66 3.28 16.04
N SER A 5 -13.25 2.09 15.60
CA SER A 5 -11.91 1.91 15.01
C SER A 5 -11.84 2.59 13.64
N THR A 6 -10.64 3.08 13.26
CA THR A 6 -10.42 3.74 11.96
C THR A 6 -10.87 2.87 10.79
N PHE A 7 -10.59 1.56 10.86
CA PHE A 7 -11.02 0.59 9.84
C PHE A 7 -12.55 0.42 9.78
N MET A 8 -13.26 0.51 10.91
CA MET A 8 -14.74 0.49 10.89
C MET A 8 -15.31 1.76 10.23
N VAL A 9 -14.66 2.92 10.39
CA VAL A 9 -15.03 4.15 9.68
C VAL A 9 -14.76 4.01 8.19
N GLU A 10 -13.55 3.60 7.80
CA GLU A 10 -13.13 3.31 6.42
C GLU A 10 -14.10 2.36 5.70
N MET A 11 -14.51 1.27 6.36
CA MET A 11 -15.48 0.32 5.81
C MET A 11 -16.92 0.87 5.78
N SER A 12 -17.31 1.76 6.70
CA SER A 12 -18.62 2.43 6.66
C SER A 12 -18.71 3.44 5.51
N GLU A 13 -17.64 4.20 5.28
CA GLU A 13 -17.51 5.14 4.17
C GLU A 13 -17.50 4.40 2.83
N THR A 14 -16.75 3.30 2.74
CA THR A 14 -16.72 2.39 1.59
C THR A 14 -18.11 1.80 1.31
N ALA A 15 -18.80 1.31 2.35
CA ALA A 15 -20.16 0.79 2.21
C ALA A 15 -21.15 1.87 1.74
N ASN A 16 -21.01 3.10 2.23
CA ASN A 16 -21.84 4.22 1.77
C ASN A 16 -21.60 4.55 0.28
N ILE A 17 -20.35 4.49 -0.20
CA ILE A 17 -20.03 4.63 -1.62
C ILE A 17 -20.71 3.51 -2.43
N LEU A 18 -20.50 2.24 -2.07
CA LEU A 18 -20.99 1.11 -2.86
C LEU A 18 -22.52 1.04 -2.93
N ASN A 19 -23.23 1.36 -1.84
CA ASN A 19 -24.70 1.35 -1.82
C ASN A 19 -25.36 2.51 -2.59
N ASN A 20 -24.62 3.58 -2.92
CA ASN A 20 -25.19 4.80 -3.54
C ASN A 20 -24.53 5.18 -4.89
N ALA A 21 -23.43 4.54 -5.28
CA ALA A 21 -22.77 4.81 -6.55
C ALA A 21 -23.62 4.31 -7.74
N THR A 22 -23.48 5.00 -8.87
CA THR A 22 -24.16 4.67 -10.13
C THR A 22 -23.18 4.79 -11.30
N ALA A 23 -23.56 4.32 -12.49
CA ALA A 23 -22.78 4.53 -13.72
C ALA A 23 -22.54 6.01 -14.10
N ARG A 24 -23.18 6.97 -13.41
CA ARG A 24 -22.93 8.42 -13.57
C ARG A 24 -22.04 9.01 -12.47
N SER A 25 -21.65 8.22 -11.47
CA SER A 25 -20.77 8.64 -10.38
C SER A 25 -19.30 8.66 -10.82
N LEU A 26 -18.54 9.58 -10.23
CA LEU A 26 -17.08 9.47 -10.11
C LEU A 26 -16.77 8.99 -8.69
N VAL A 27 -16.11 7.83 -8.58
CA VAL A 27 -15.66 7.24 -7.32
C VAL A 27 -14.16 7.44 -7.19
N ILE A 28 -13.69 7.82 -6.01
CA ILE A 28 -12.26 7.94 -5.69
C ILE A 28 -11.99 7.12 -4.44
N LEU A 29 -11.09 6.14 -4.54
CA LEU A 29 -10.65 5.26 -3.45
C LEU A 29 -9.13 5.39 -3.27
N ASP A 30 -8.68 5.24 -2.02
CA ASP A 30 -7.34 5.62 -1.60
C ASP A 30 -6.86 4.72 -0.46
N GLU A 31 -6.02 3.73 -0.79
CA GLU A 31 -5.41 2.77 0.15
C GLU A 31 -6.41 1.97 1.03
N ILE A 32 -7.61 1.72 0.52
CA ILE A 32 -8.64 0.87 1.15
C ILE A 32 -8.09 -0.54 1.43
N GLY A 33 -8.36 -1.05 2.63
CA GLY A 33 -7.89 -2.35 3.13
C GLY A 33 -6.69 -2.27 4.09
N ARG A 34 -6.02 -1.11 4.17
CA ARG A 34 -4.82 -0.89 5.00
C ARG A 34 -5.01 -1.08 6.51
N GLY A 35 -6.25 -1.02 7.01
CA GLY A 35 -6.58 -1.11 8.44
C GLY A 35 -6.76 -2.53 8.99
N THR A 36 -6.55 -3.58 8.17
CA THR A 36 -6.74 -5.00 8.55
C THR A 36 -5.53 -5.86 8.12
N SER A 37 -5.63 -7.19 8.17
CA SER A 37 -4.56 -8.07 7.69
C SER A 37 -4.40 -7.99 6.17
N THR A 38 -3.17 -8.18 5.67
CA THR A 38 -2.84 -7.96 4.25
C THR A 38 -3.75 -8.74 3.29
N PHE A 39 -4.07 -10.00 3.60
CA PHE A 39 -4.93 -10.83 2.76
C PHE A 39 -6.42 -10.45 2.88
N ASP A 40 -6.90 -10.03 4.06
CA ASP A 40 -8.28 -9.56 4.23
C ASP A 40 -8.48 -8.24 3.47
N GLY A 41 -7.52 -7.31 3.61
CA GLY A 41 -7.52 -6.01 2.95
C GLY A 41 -7.42 -6.13 1.42
N LEU A 42 -6.53 -7.00 0.91
CA LEU A 42 -6.45 -7.31 -0.51
C LEU A 42 -7.76 -7.91 -1.05
N SER A 43 -8.36 -8.86 -0.33
CA SER A 43 -9.61 -9.52 -0.75
C SER A 43 -10.80 -8.55 -0.79
N LEU A 44 -10.88 -7.64 0.19
CA LEU A 44 -11.83 -6.54 0.19
C LEU A 44 -11.58 -5.60 -0.99
N ALA A 45 -10.35 -5.09 -1.15
CA ALA A 45 -10.00 -4.19 -2.25
C ALA A 45 -10.27 -4.80 -3.65
N TRP A 46 -10.00 -6.09 -3.83
CA TRP A 46 -10.28 -6.84 -5.06
C TRP A 46 -11.79 -6.91 -5.35
N SER A 47 -12.59 -7.37 -4.38
CA SER A 47 -14.04 -7.47 -4.55
C SER A 47 -14.73 -6.10 -4.73
N ILE A 48 -14.19 -5.05 -4.12
CA ILE A 48 -14.63 -3.66 -4.32
C ILE A 48 -14.40 -3.20 -5.77
N VAL A 49 -13.21 -3.48 -6.35
CA VAL A 49 -12.92 -3.19 -7.77
C VAL A 49 -13.85 -3.97 -8.69
N GLU A 50 -14.03 -5.27 -8.45
CA GLU A 50 -14.93 -6.10 -9.27
C GLU A 50 -16.39 -5.64 -9.19
N HIS A 51 -16.88 -5.22 -8.02
CA HIS A 51 -18.23 -4.68 -7.87
C HIS A 51 -18.40 -3.35 -8.60
N LEU A 52 -17.48 -2.39 -8.40
CA LEU A 52 -17.51 -1.09 -9.07
C LEU A 52 -17.40 -1.22 -10.60
N HIS A 53 -16.52 -2.10 -11.10
CA HIS A 53 -16.35 -2.36 -12.52
C HIS A 53 -17.54 -3.11 -13.13
N ASN A 54 -17.99 -4.22 -12.52
CA ASN A 54 -18.94 -5.14 -13.16
C ASN A 54 -20.41 -4.78 -12.91
N GLN A 55 -20.76 -4.29 -11.72
CA GLN A 55 -22.15 -4.08 -11.29
C GLN A 55 -22.56 -2.60 -11.33
N VAL A 56 -21.71 -1.71 -10.82
CA VAL A 56 -22.02 -0.26 -10.76
C VAL A 56 -21.72 0.45 -12.08
N GLY A 57 -20.59 0.11 -12.72
CA GLY A 57 -20.12 0.76 -13.96
C GLY A 57 -19.70 2.23 -13.76
N ALA A 58 -19.39 2.64 -12.53
CA ALA A 58 -18.95 4.00 -12.21
C ALA A 58 -17.54 4.28 -12.76
N LYS A 59 -17.26 5.53 -13.15
CA LYS A 59 -15.88 5.97 -13.36
C LYS A 59 -15.18 5.93 -12.00
N THR A 60 -14.08 5.18 -11.91
CA THR A 60 -13.39 4.96 -10.64
C THR A 60 -11.95 5.41 -10.78
N LEU A 61 -11.42 6.07 -9.76
CA LEU A 61 -9.99 6.22 -9.52
C LEU A 61 -9.68 5.48 -8.22
N PHE A 62 -8.93 4.38 -8.27
CA PHE A 62 -8.43 3.74 -7.05
C PHE A 62 -6.91 3.86 -7.03
N ALA A 63 -6.35 4.44 -5.96
CA ALA A 63 -4.92 4.38 -5.65
C ALA A 63 -4.66 3.32 -4.59
N THR A 64 -3.66 2.45 -4.81
CA THR A 64 -3.40 1.31 -3.92
C THR A 64 -1.93 0.85 -3.93
N HIS A 65 -1.43 0.41 -2.78
CA HIS A 65 -0.14 -0.27 -2.64
C HIS A 65 -0.16 -1.73 -3.12
N TYR A 66 -1.34 -2.39 -3.19
CA TYR A 66 -1.45 -3.79 -3.61
C TYR A 66 -0.97 -3.98 -5.05
N HIS A 67 0.02 -4.85 -5.25
CA HIS A 67 0.56 -5.15 -6.58
C HIS A 67 -0.38 -6.09 -7.33
N GLU A 68 -0.94 -7.05 -6.61
CA GLU A 68 -1.80 -8.14 -7.06
C GLU A 68 -3.04 -7.62 -7.82
N LEU A 69 -3.57 -6.46 -7.42
CA LEU A 69 -4.69 -5.81 -8.11
C LEU A 69 -4.37 -5.38 -9.55
N THR A 70 -3.09 -5.24 -9.92
CA THR A 70 -2.73 -4.90 -11.30
C THR A 70 -2.94 -6.05 -12.30
N GLU A 71 -3.08 -7.29 -11.83
CA GLU A 71 -3.50 -8.42 -12.67
C GLU A 71 -4.93 -8.28 -13.19
N LEU A 72 -5.78 -7.50 -12.50
CA LEU A 72 -7.17 -7.30 -12.90
C LEU A 72 -7.30 -6.62 -14.27
N ALA A 73 -6.31 -5.85 -14.73
CA ALA A 73 -6.29 -5.29 -16.08
C ALA A 73 -6.30 -6.37 -17.19
N GLY A 74 -5.81 -7.58 -16.90
CA GLY A 74 -5.91 -8.73 -17.81
C GLY A 74 -7.27 -9.43 -17.80
N ARG A 75 -8.20 -9.05 -16.89
CA ARG A 75 -9.47 -9.73 -16.64
C ARG A 75 -10.70 -8.81 -16.79
N LEU A 76 -10.55 -7.53 -16.46
CA LEU A 76 -11.62 -6.51 -16.45
C LEU A 76 -11.42 -5.53 -17.61
N PRO A 77 -12.15 -5.66 -18.74
CA PRO A 77 -11.79 -5.03 -20.02
C PRO A 77 -11.92 -3.50 -20.09
N ARG A 78 -12.43 -2.83 -19.06
CA ARG A 78 -12.37 -1.35 -18.96
C ARG A 78 -11.23 -0.86 -18.06
N LEU A 79 -10.73 -1.71 -17.17
CA LEU A 79 -9.74 -1.34 -16.15
C LEU A 79 -8.37 -1.14 -16.80
N LYS A 80 -7.74 0.00 -16.50
CA LYS A 80 -6.36 0.32 -16.89
C LYS A 80 -5.46 0.56 -15.69
N ASN A 81 -4.26 -0.03 -15.73
CA ASN A 81 -3.20 0.28 -14.77
C ASN A 81 -2.47 1.56 -15.18
N PHE A 82 -2.26 2.47 -14.23
CA PHE A 82 -1.32 3.57 -14.34
C PHE A 82 -0.42 3.65 -13.10
N ASN A 83 0.73 4.31 -13.23
CA ASN A 83 1.67 4.56 -12.13
C ASN A 83 2.24 6.00 -12.18
N VAL A 84 2.85 6.44 -11.07
CA VAL A 84 3.66 7.68 -11.04
C VAL A 84 5.05 7.38 -11.60
N ALA A 85 5.43 8.06 -12.67
CA ALA A 85 6.74 7.89 -13.28
C ALA A 85 7.87 8.28 -12.33
N VAL A 86 8.82 7.36 -12.16
CA VAL A 86 10.03 7.50 -11.35
C VAL A 86 11.27 7.43 -12.24
N ARG A 87 12.29 8.24 -11.92
CA ARG A 87 13.62 8.15 -12.53
C ARG A 87 14.67 7.79 -11.48
N GLU A 88 15.45 6.75 -11.74
CA GLU A 88 16.66 6.41 -10.98
C GLU A 88 17.85 7.21 -11.52
N TRP A 89 18.70 7.75 -10.62
CA TRP A 89 19.91 8.51 -10.97
C TRP A 89 20.90 8.53 -9.81
N ASN A 90 22.12 8.00 -9.98
CA ASN A 90 23.17 7.95 -8.95
C ASN A 90 22.65 7.44 -7.58
N ASP A 91 22.04 6.25 -7.56
CA ASP A 91 21.27 5.65 -6.46
C ASP A 91 20.07 6.46 -5.93
N GLN A 92 19.83 7.68 -6.40
CA GLN A 92 18.68 8.51 -6.02
C GLN A 92 17.44 8.16 -6.84
N VAL A 93 16.27 8.44 -6.26
CA VAL A 93 14.94 8.26 -6.85
C VAL A 93 14.33 9.64 -7.00
N VAL A 94 13.95 10.01 -8.22
CA VAL A 94 13.29 11.28 -8.54
C VAL A 94 11.87 11.00 -9.00
N PHE A 95 10.88 11.47 -8.25
CA PHE A 95 9.48 11.43 -8.62
C PHE A 95 9.19 12.51 -9.66
N LEU A 96 8.69 12.11 -10.84
CA LEU A 96 8.44 13.03 -11.94
C LEU A 96 7.05 13.67 -11.89
N HIS A 97 6.22 13.32 -10.88
CA HIS A 97 4.81 13.72 -10.71
C HIS A 97 3.93 13.53 -11.97
N LYS A 98 4.36 12.66 -12.89
CA LYS A 98 3.69 12.37 -14.16
C LYS A 98 3.05 10.98 -14.07
N ILE A 99 1.75 10.91 -14.31
CA ILE A 99 1.05 9.63 -14.47
C ILE A 99 1.38 9.03 -15.85
N VAL A 100 1.69 7.74 -15.89
CA VAL A 100 1.96 6.96 -17.10
C VAL A 100 1.22 5.62 -17.06
N GLU A 101 0.86 5.07 -18.21
CA GLU A 101 0.16 3.79 -18.33
C GLU A 101 1.12 2.62 -18.04
N GLY A 102 0.62 1.58 -17.37
CA GLY A 102 1.39 0.41 -16.92
C GLY A 102 1.35 0.20 -15.40
N GLY A 103 1.70 -1.02 -14.96
CA GLY A 103 1.89 -1.35 -13.55
C GLY A 103 3.15 -0.71 -12.95
N ALA A 104 3.37 -0.89 -11.65
CA ALA A 104 4.60 -0.47 -10.97
C ALA A 104 5.39 -1.70 -10.51
N ASP A 105 6.52 -1.94 -11.18
CA ASP A 105 7.30 -3.19 -11.06
C ASP A 105 8.33 -3.18 -9.91
N LYS A 106 8.50 -2.04 -9.22
CA LYS A 106 9.45 -1.85 -8.12
C LYS A 106 8.82 -1.11 -6.94
N SER A 107 9.22 -1.49 -5.72
CA SER A 107 8.87 -0.80 -4.47
C SER A 107 10.06 0.05 -3.98
N TYR A 108 9.93 1.37 -4.05
CA TYR A 108 11.01 2.31 -3.69
C TYR A 108 11.07 2.69 -2.20
N GLY A 109 10.46 1.93 -1.29
CA GLY A 109 10.25 2.31 0.11
C GLY A 109 11.53 2.69 0.86
N ILE A 110 12.64 1.96 0.66
CA ILE A 110 13.93 2.26 1.28
C ILE A 110 14.55 3.54 0.70
N GLN A 111 14.39 3.75 -0.61
CA GLN A 111 14.88 4.94 -1.31
C GLN A 111 14.13 6.19 -0.85
N VAL A 112 12.82 6.10 -0.57
CA VAL A 112 12.03 7.20 -0.01
C VAL A 112 12.32 7.43 1.47
N ALA A 113 12.52 6.38 2.27
CA ALA A 113 12.99 6.52 3.66
C ALA A 113 14.32 7.31 3.73
N ARG A 114 15.25 7.06 2.81
CA ARG A 114 16.49 7.84 2.69
C ARG A 114 16.23 9.30 2.27
N LEU A 115 15.26 9.57 1.38
CA LEU A 115 14.85 10.94 1.03
C LEU A 115 14.19 11.66 2.22
N ALA A 116 13.52 10.92 3.11
CA ALA A 116 12.97 11.42 4.38
C ALA A 116 14.04 11.64 5.48
N GLY A 117 15.33 11.52 5.16
CA GLY A 117 16.42 11.73 6.13
C GLY A 117 16.62 10.58 7.13
N VAL A 118 15.98 9.42 6.95
CA VAL A 118 16.17 8.26 7.84
C VAL A 118 17.66 7.89 7.92
N PRO A 119 18.25 7.72 9.13
CA PRO A 119 19.69 7.58 9.29
C PRO A 119 20.31 6.47 8.45
N ARG A 120 21.47 6.75 7.82
CA ARG A 120 22.17 5.82 6.93
C ARG A 120 22.36 4.39 7.51
N PRO A 121 22.70 4.19 8.80
CA PRO A 121 22.79 2.83 9.37
C PRO A 121 21.47 2.04 9.31
N VAL A 122 20.32 2.72 9.47
CA VAL A 122 18.99 2.11 9.36
C VAL A 122 18.70 1.76 7.89
N ILE A 123 19.05 2.64 6.95
CA ILE A 123 18.89 2.40 5.50
C ILE A 123 19.73 1.20 5.04
N GLU A 124 21.01 1.12 5.41
CA GLU A 124 21.85 -0.02 5.03
C GLU A 124 21.37 -1.32 5.70
N ARG A 125 20.91 -1.27 6.95
CA ARG A 125 20.31 -2.44 7.61
C ARG A 125 19.00 -2.88 6.92
N ALA A 126 18.16 -1.94 6.49
CA ALA A 126 16.92 -2.22 5.77
C ALA A 126 17.18 -2.91 4.42
N LYS A 127 18.20 -2.48 3.66
CA LYS A 127 18.62 -3.17 2.42
C LYS A 127 18.99 -4.63 2.66
N VAL A 128 19.77 -4.91 3.72
CA VAL A 128 20.16 -6.27 4.09
C VAL A 128 18.94 -7.11 4.52
N ILE A 129 17.98 -6.52 5.24
CA ILE A 129 16.74 -7.22 5.60
C ILE A 129 15.90 -7.53 4.35
N LEU A 130 15.68 -6.55 3.47
CA LEU A 130 14.91 -6.73 2.24
C LEU A 130 15.52 -7.84 1.36
N ARG A 131 16.83 -7.76 1.10
CA ARG A 131 17.55 -8.78 0.32
C ARG A 131 17.38 -10.18 0.92
N ASN A 132 17.50 -10.32 2.25
CA ASN A 132 17.33 -11.61 2.93
C ASN A 132 15.89 -12.14 2.84
N LEU A 133 14.89 -11.26 2.78
CA LEU A 133 13.49 -11.65 2.57
C LEU A 133 13.29 -12.12 1.13
N GLU A 134 13.74 -11.34 0.14
CA GLU A 134 13.69 -11.68 -1.29
C GLU A 134 14.39 -13.01 -1.60
N GLU A 135 15.66 -13.17 -1.18
CA GLU A 135 16.45 -14.39 -1.38
C GLU A 135 15.85 -15.63 -0.70
N SER A 136 14.94 -15.47 0.26
CA SER A 136 14.39 -16.59 1.03
C SER A 136 12.91 -16.90 0.79
N GLU A 137 12.22 -16.04 0.04
CA GLU A 137 10.93 -16.35 -0.61
C GLU A 137 11.08 -16.97 -2.01
N LEU A 138 12.28 -16.87 -2.61
CA LEU A 138 12.62 -17.56 -3.86
C LEU A 138 12.98 -19.03 -3.61
N THR A 139 12.41 -19.94 -4.41
CA THR A 139 12.96 -21.29 -4.62
C THR A 139 14.08 -21.27 -5.69
N PRO A 140 14.90 -22.33 -5.80
CA PRO A 140 15.86 -22.47 -6.91
C PRO A 140 15.21 -22.40 -8.31
N GLU A 141 13.92 -22.74 -8.42
CA GLU A 141 13.11 -22.67 -9.63
C GLU A 141 12.39 -21.31 -9.80
N GLY A 142 12.67 -20.31 -8.95
CA GLY A 142 12.14 -18.95 -9.08
C GLY A 142 10.66 -18.78 -8.71
N THR A 143 10.08 -19.70 -7.94
CA THR A 143 8.69 -19.66 -7.47
C THR A 143 8.57 -19.19 -6.01
N VAL A 144 7.46 -18.51 -5.70
CA VAL A 144 7.25 -17.81 -4.41
C VAL A 144 6.82 -18.80 -3.30
N ARG A 145 7.48 -18.72 -2.14
CA ARG A 145 7.40 -19.74 -1.07
C ARG A 145 6.46 -19.41 0.12
N GLN A 146 5.72 -18.30 0.04
CA GLN A 146 5.00 -17.63 1.15
C GLN A 146 4.16 -18.54 2.06
N GLN A 147 3.46 -19.55 1.52
CA GLN A 147 2.43 -20.30 2.23
C GLN A 147 2.92 -21.03 3.50
N ALA A 148 4.19 -21.45 3.55
CA ALA A 148 4.71 -22.23 4.68
C ALA A 148 5.13 -21.37 5.88
N ARG A 149 5.55 -20.11 5.66
CA ARG A 149 6.29 -19.32 6.66
C ARG A 149 5.39 -18.52 7.60
N HIS A 150 4.35 -17.86 7.08
CA HIS A 150 3.46 -17.00 7.87
C HIS A 150 2.81 -17.75 9.06
N LYS A 151 2.62 -19.08 8.95
CA LYS A 151 2.14 -19.92 10.05
C LYS A 151 3.20 -20.09 11.16
N ALA A 152 4.45 -20.37 10.80
CA ALA A 152 5.55 -20.56 11.76
C ALA A 152 5.98 -19.24 12.43
N GLU A 153 5.89 -18.12 11.71
CA GLU A 153 6.22 -16.80 12.24
C GLU A 153 5.15 -16.27 13.21
N ARG A 154 3.85 -16.48 12.92
CA ARG A 154 2.76 -16.24 13.88
C ARG A 154 2.93 -17.03 15.18
N GLU A 155 3.44 -18.26 15.12
CA GLU A 155 3.71 -19.06 16.32
C GLU A 155 4.88 -18.51 17.14
N LYS A 156 5.97 -18.06 16.50
CA LYS A 156 7.09 -17.41 17.18
C LYS A 156 6.73 -16.05 17.79
N LEU A 157 5.95 -15.23 17.09
CA LEU A 157 5.61 -13.88 17.55
C LEU A 157 4.78 -13.88 18.85
N LYS A 158 3.98 -14.92 19.09
CA LYS A 158 3.26 -15.16 20.35
C LYS A 158 4.17 -15.43 21.57
N GLN A 159 5.43 -15.80 21.35
CA GLN A 159 6.37 -16.23 22.41
C GLN A 159 7.28 -15.10 22.89
N LEU A 160 7.17 -13.90 22.31
CA LEU A 160 7.94 -12.72 22.70
C LEU A 160 7.14 -11.88 23.71
N THR A 161 7.58 -11.87 24.97
CA THR A 161 7.04 -11.00 26.01
C THR A 161 7.29 -9.52 25.62
N PRO A 162 6.29 -8.63 25.70
CA PRO A 162 6.49 -7.22 25.41
C PRO A 162 7.45 -6.57 26.41
N PRO A 163 8.30 -5.60 25.98
CA PRO A 163 9.15 -4.84 26.89
C PRO A 163 8.32 -3.96 27.84
N PRO A 164 8.84 -3.63 29.04
CA PRO A 164 8.14 -2.76 29.99
C PRO A 164 7.90 -1.37 29.40
N GLN A 165 6.70 -0.85 29.61
CA GLN A 165 6.25 0.43 29.06
C GLN A 165 6.92 1.61 29.79
N LEU A 166 7.54 2.52 29.03
CA LEU A 166 7.92 3.84 29.53
C LEU A 166 6.71 4.78 29.44
N GLN A 167 6.60 5.68 30.41
CA GLN A 167 5.44 6.54 30.61
C GLN A 167 5.39 7.71 29.61
N GLU A 168 4.18 8.18 29.33
CA GLU A 168 3.92 9.33 28.47
C GLU A 168 4.44 10.64 29.10
N SER A 169 4.96 11.54 28.26
CA SER A 169 5.03 12.97 28.56
C SER A 169 4.71 13.78 27.30
N THR A 170 4.11 14.95 27.50
CA THR A 170 3.36 15.69 26.47
C THR A 170 4.03 17.03 26.20
N GLU A 171 4.09 17.47 24.93
CA GLU A 171 3.60 18.77 24.41
C GLU A 171 4.13 19.09 22.99
N ALA A 172 3.61 20.16 22.37
CA ALA A 172 3.88 20.59 20.98
C ALA A 172 5.14 21.50 20.90
N ASN A 173 5.60 22.07 19.77
CA ASN A 173 5.11 22.20 18.38
C ASN A 173 6.37 22.26 17.44
N GLU A 174 6.43 22.61 16.14
CA GLU A 174 5.55 23.17 15.10
C GLU A 174 6.18 22.86 13.70
N GLY A 175 5.69 23.46 12.60
CA GLY A 175 6.66 24.01 11.60
C GLY A 175 6.77 23.42 10.19
N ASN A 176 5.65 23.14 9.51
CA ASN A 176 5.47 23.42 8.06
C ASN A 176 6.62 23.11 7.06
N GLU A 177 6.88 21.83 6.75
CA GLU A 177 7.44 21.38 5.43
C GLU A 177 6.97 19.97 5.03
N GLU A 178 6.59 19.10 5.99
CA GLU A 178 6.32 17.66 5.80
C GLU A 178 5.31 17.30 4.70
N ASN A 179 4.34 18.18 4.41
CA ASN A 179 3.28 17.95 3.44
C ASN A 179 3.79 17.71 2.01
N ARG A 180 5.04 18.08 1.71
CA ARG A 180 5.68 17.85 0.40
C ARG A 180 6.20 16.42 0.23
N LEU A 181 6.49 15.71 1.32
CA LEU A 181 6.96 14.32 1.28
C LEU A 181 5.80 13.31 1.32
N PHE A 182 4.70 13.66 1.99
CA PHE A 182 3.53 12.79 2.11
C PHE A 182 2.86 12.48 0.74
N LEU A 183 2.94 13.43 -0.20
CA LEU A 183 2.51 13.26 -1.59
C LEU A 183 3.45 12.37 -2.43
N ALA A 184 4.73 12.23 -2.06
CA ALA A 184 5.70 11.37 -2.75
C ALA A 184 5.69 9.91 -2.25
N LEU A 185 5.10 9.65 -1.08
CA LEU A 185 4.99 8.31 -0.48
C LEU A 185 3.81 7.47 -0.98
N ARG A 186 2.85 8.08 -1.69
CA ARG A 186 1.70 7.38 -2.27
C ARG A 186 2.10 6.75 -3.61
N PHE A 187 2.24 5.44 -3.61
CA PHE A 187 2.38 4.65 -4.84
C PHE A 187 1.05 4.62 -5.57
N LEU A 188 0.77 5.70 -6.32
CA LEU A 188 -0.50 5.91 -7.02
C LEU A 188 -0.64 4.94 -8.21
N ARG A 189 -0.88 3.66 -7.92
CA ARG A 189 -1.37 2.66 -8.88
C ARG A 189 -2.80 3.04 -9.26
N LEU A 190 -2.97 3.99 -10.16
CA LEU A 190 -4.29 4.49 -10.51
C LEU A 190 -5.00 3.44 -11.38
N LEU A 191 -6.04 2.81 -10.84
CA LEU A 191 -6.99 2.01 -11.62
C LEU A 191 -8.05 2.97 -12.18
N LEU A 192 -8.26 2.91 -13.49
CA LEU A 192 -9.15 3.78 -14.29
C LEU A 192 -10.11 2.94 -15.16
#